data_AF-G4RNN4-F1
#
_entry.id   AF-G4RNN4-F1
#
_cell.length_a   1.000
_cell.length_b   1.000
_cell.length_c   1.000
_cell.angle_alpha   90.00
_cell.angle_beta   90.00
_cell.angle_gamma   90.00
#
_symmetry.space_group_name_H-M   'P 1'
#
loop_
_entity.id
_entity.type
_entity.pdbx_description
1 polymer ?
#
loop_
_entity_poly.entity_id
_entity_poly.type
_entity_poly.pdbx_seq_one_letter_code
_entity_poly.pdbx_strand_id
1 'polypeptide(L)'
;MLVQVGEEERRRRERASVHTEEEAEGKTVFPSVRRLHERISDLERRAAREADPARRMLLEERARRLKSRRFRRIRDVVARVAEEIIELAGQNNAAIVIDVMDGKTYIARKQSGEGGVKKHLYDGLGQLRKGLKKLAKWYGLQYREVRLYSAICPRCGAKMEEEKRIMRCPACGFSDHRDNIPLLWAKRRYWEILRKQPAFSSLVAITLLTS
;
A
#
# COMPACT_ATOMS: atom_id res chain seq x y z
N MET A 1 13.22 36.75 3.96
CA MET A 1 13.20 35.58 4.87
C MET A 1 11.90 35.46 5.68
N LEU A 2 11.27 36.54 6.18
CA LEU A 2 10.03 36.44 6.97
C LEU A 2 8.78 35.95 6.20
N VAL A 3 8.70 36.21 4.89
CA VAL A 3 7.56 35.77 4.04
C VAL A 3 7.52 34.25 3.83
N GLN A 4 8.69 33.59 3.77
CA GLN A 4 8.77 32.13 3.56
C GLN A 4 8.35 31.34 4.81
N VAL A 5 8.62 31.86 6.00
CA VAL A 5 8.24 31.22 7.27
C VAL A 5 6.70 31.19 7.43
N GLY A 6 6.01 32.25 7.01
CA GLY A 6 4.55 32.33 7.07
C GLY A 6 3.84 31.40 6.08
N GLU A 7 4.38 31.22 4.87
CA GLU A 7 3.84 30.24 3.91
C GLU A 7 4.05 28.80 4.36
N GLU A 8 5.20 28.50 4.99
CA GLU A 8 5.51 27.17 5.49
C GLU A 8 4.65 26.78 6.70
N GLU A 9 4.38 27.72 7.62
CA GLU A 9 3.43 27.52 8.72
C GLU A 9 1.99 27.37 8.22
N ARG A 10 1.57 28.13 7.21
CA ARG A 10 0.23 27.99 6.61
C ARG A 10 0.06 26.62 5.95
N ARG A 11 1.05 26.17 5.18
CA ARG A 11 1.08 24.81 4.60
C ARG A 11 1.11 23.72 5.67
N ARG A 12 1.81 23.92 6.80
CA ARG A 12 1.79 22.97 7.93
C ARG A 12 0.40 22.89 8.58
N ARG A 13 -0.30 24.00 8.74
CA ARG A 13 -1.67 24.04 9.29
C ARG A 13 -2.68 23.40 8.34
N GLU A 14 -2.60 23.68 7.04
CA GLU A 14 -3.43 23.04 6.01
C GLU A 14 -3.17 21.52 5.93
N ARG A 15 -1.91 21.07 5.98
CA ARG A 15 -1.59 19.63 6.04
C ARG A 15 -2.10 18.97 7.32
N ALA A 16 -2.04 19.66 8.45
CA ALA A 16 -2.56 19.15 9.72
C ALA A 16 -4.09 18.99 9.70
N SER A 17 -4.84 19.93 9.09
CA SER A 17 -6.29 19.81 8.94
C SER A 17 -6.68 18.67 7.99
N VAL A 18 -5.97 18.54 6.86
CA VAL A 18 -6.20 17.44 5.90
C VAL A 18 -5.96 16.07 6.56
N HIS A 19 -4.88 15.93 7.33
CA HIS A 19 -4.61 14.69 8.06
C HIS A 19 -5.70 14.32 9.07
N THR A 20 -6.30 15.29 9.76
CA THR A 20 -7.39 15.01 10.70
C THR A 20 -8.68 14.53 10.01
N GLU A 21 -8.99 15.07 8.82
CA GLU A 21 -10.14 14.65 8.03
C GLU A 21 -9.94 13.27 7.41
N GLU A 22 -8.73 12.98 6.91
CA GLU A 22 -8.36 11.67 6.36
C GLU A 22 -8.32 10.57 7.43
N GLU A 23 -7.82 10.87 8.64
CA GLU A 23 -7.89 9.94 9.76
C GLU A 23 -9.34 9.66 10.18
N ALA A 24 -10.19 10.69 10.22
CA ALA A 24 -11.61 10.53 10.51
C ALA A 24 -12.31 9.71 9.42
N GLU A 25 -11.98 9.93 8.15
CA GLU A 25 -12.53 9.17 7.05
C GLU A 25 -12.07 7.70 7.07
N GLY A 26 -10.78 7.45 7.31
CA GLY A 26 -10.24 6.10 7.51
C GLY A 26 -11.00 5.34 8.60
N LYS A 27 -11.27 6.00 9.74
CA LYS A 27 -12.09 5.44 10.84
C LYS A 27 -13.51 5.06 10.41
N THR A 28 -14.08 5.66 9.36
CA THR A 28 -15.42 5.30 8.86
C THR A 28 -15.38 4.23 7.75
N VAL A 29 -14.39 4.28 6.86
CA VAL A 29 -14.35 3.41 5.68
C VAL A 29 -13.93 1.98 6.04
N PHE A 30 -12.95 1.78 6.93
CA PHE A 30 -12.52 0.43 7.30
C PHE A 30 -13.65 -0.40 7.96
N PRO A 31 -14.42 0.12 8.95
CA PRO A 31 -15.58 -0.60 9.48
C PRO A 31 -16.67 -0.86 8.44
N SER A 32 -16.82 0.06 7.48
CA SER A 32 -17.79 -0.05 6.39
C SER A 32 -17.45 -1.17 5.39
N VAL A 33 -16.18 -1.29 4.99
CA VAL A 33 -15.68 -2.38 4.13
C VAL A 33 -15.72 -3.73 4.85
N ARG A 34 -15.37 -3.74 6.14
CA ARG A 34 -15.46 -4.92 7.01
C ARG A 34 -16.89 -5.46 7.08
N ARG A 35 -17.88 -4.60 7.37
CA ARG A 35 -19.31 -4.99 7.41
C ARG A 35 -19.79 -5.56 6.07
N LEU A 36 -19.37 -5.00 4.95
CA LEU A 36 -19.69 -5.57 3.63
C LEU A 36 -19.09 -6.96 3.46
N HIS A 37 -17.85 -7.18 3.91
CA HIS A 37 -17.19 -8.47 3.84
C HIS A 37 -17.90 -9.54 4.68
N GLU A 38 -18.27 -9.21 5.93
CA GLU A 38 -19.00 -10.12 6.82
C GLU A 38 -20.34 -10.54 6.19
N ARG A 39 -21.10 -9.59 5.63
CA ARG A 39 -22.37 -9.89 4.93
C ARG A 39 -22.16 -10.74 3.67
N ILE A 40 -21.09 -10.51 2.90
CA ILE A 40 -20.77 -11.34 1.73
C ILE A 40 -20.49 -12.77 2.18
N SER A 41 -19.65 -12.95 3.21
CA SER A 41 -19.29 -14.27 3.75
C SER A 41 -20.51 -15.04 4.26
N ASP A 42 -21.44 -14.35 4.95
CA ASP A 42 -22.72 -14.93 5.37
C ASP A 42 -23.55 -15.42 4.18
N LEU A 43 -23.73 -14.57 3.16
CA LEU A 43 -24.50 -14.92 1.97
C LEU A 43 -23.87 -16.10 1.21
N GLU A 44 -22.55 -16.12 1.05
CA GLU A 44 -21.83 -17.23 0.41
C GLU A 44 -21.99 -18.53 1.20
N ARG A 45 -21.87 -18.47 2.53
CA ARG A 45 -22.07 -19.64 3.40
C ARG A 45 -23.50 -20.18 3.31
N ARG A 46 -24.49 -19.29 3.28
CA ARG A 46 -25.90 -19.66 3.14
C ARG A 46 -26.17 -20.27 1.76
N ALA A 47 -25.65 -19.66 0.69
CA ALA A 47 -25.78 -20.18 -0.66
C ALA A 47 -25.18 -21.60 -0.79
N ALA A 48 -24.01 -21.83 -0.18
CA ALA A 48 -23.34 -23.13 -0.21
C ALA A 48 -24.15 -24.26 0.48
N ARG A 49 -25.04 -23.92 1.41
CA ARG A 49 -25.90 -24.87 2.14
C ARG A 49 -27.32 -24.94 1.57
N GLU A 50 -27.68 -24.07 0.65
CA GLU A 50 -29.04 -23.97 0.11
C GLU A 50 -29.28 -25.05 -0.95
N ALA A 51 -30.34 -25.84 -0.77
CA ALA A 51 -30.68 -26.95 -1.66
C ALA A 51 -31.52 -26.49 -2.84
N ASP A 52 -32.41 -25.50 -2.64
CA ASP A 52 -33.25 -24.94 -3.70
C ASP A 52 -32.40 -24.08 -4.67
N PRO A 53 -32.30 -24.46 -5.96
CA PRO A 53 -31.51 -23.73 -6.94
C PRO A 53 -31.93 -22.27 -7.10
N ALA A 54 -33.23 -21.95 -7.00
CA ALA A 54 -33.74 -20.59 -7.16
C ALA A 54 -33.30 -19.71 -5.98
N ARG A 55 -33.44 -20.22 -4.75
CA ARG A 55 -32.96 -19.53 -3.54
C ARG A 55 -31.44 -19.40 -3.51
N ARG A 56 -30.70 -20.42 -3.94
CA ARG A 56 -29.24 -20.37 -4.06
C ARG A 56 -28.81 -19.23 -5.00
N MET A 57 -29.42 -19.16 -6.18
CA MET A 57 -29.12 -18.11 -7.16
C MET A 57 -29.35 -16.70 -6.60
N LEU A 58 -30.44 -16.48 -5.87
CA LEU A 58 -30.74 -15.19 -5.23
C LEU A 58 -29.68 -14.79 -4.19
N LEU A 59 -29.22 -15.74 -3.37
CA LEU A 59 -28.17 -15.52 -2.37
C LEU A 59 -26.83 -15.17 -3.05
N GLU A 60 -26.46 -15.90 -4.10
CA GLU A 60 -25.26 -15.65 -4.88
C GLU A 60 -25.29 -14.29 -5.59
N GLU A 61 -26.42 -13.93 -6.18
CA GLU A 61 -26.59 -12.63 -6.83
C GLU A 61 -26.45 -11.49 -5.80
N ARG A 62 -27.07 -11.63 -4.63
CA ARG A 62 -26.93 -10.65 -3.55
C ARG A 62 -25.47 -10.55 -3.09
N ALA A 63 -24.77 -11.67 -2.96
CA ALA A 63 -23.34 -11.68 -2.65
C ALA A 63 -22.52 -10.97 -3.74
N ARG A 64 -22.80 -11.20 -5.02
CA ARG A 64 -22.15 -10.54 -6.17
C ARG A 64 -22.34 -9.02 -6.16
N ARG A 65 -23.57 -8.56 -5.89
CA ARG A 65 -23.88 -7.12 -5.76
C ARG A 65 -23.07 -6.49 -4.62
N LEU A 66 -22.99 -7.14 -3.46
CA LEU A 66 -22.19 -6.64 -2.32
C LEU A 66 -20.69 -6.69 -2.59
N LYS A 67 -20.17 -7.74 -3.26
CA LYS A 67 -18.77 -7.82 -3.71
C LYS A 67 -18.40 -6.62 -4.59
N SER A 68 -19.26 -6.30 -5.56
CA SER A 68 -19.07 -5.15 -6.44
C SER A 68 -19.06 -3.83 -5.68
N ARG A 69 -19.98 -3.66 -4.71
CA ARG A 69 -20.00 -2.46 -3.84
C ARG A 69 -18.75 -2.35 -2.98
N ARG A 70 -18.28 -3.45 -2.39
CA ARG A 70 -17.03 -3.50 -1.62
C ARG A 70 -15.83 -3.13 -2.49
N PHE A 71 -15.77 -3.69 -3.70
CA PHE A 71 -14.69 -3.41 -4.65
C PHE A 71 -14.62 -1.91 -4.98
N ARG A 72 -15.75 -1.28 -5.32
CA ARG A 72 -15.82 0.16 -5.62
C ARG A 72 -15.29 0.98 -4.45
N ARG A 73 -15.79 0.75 -3.23
CA ARG A 73 -15.31 1.46 -2.03
C ARG A 73 -13.81 1.35 -1.80
N ILE A 74 -13.24 0.15 -1.97
CA ILE A 74 -11.80 -0.04 -1.85
C ILE A 74 -11.07 0.74 -2.95
N ARG A 75 -11.56 0.67 -4.19
CA ARG A 75 -10.98 1.38 -5.33
C ARG A 75 -10.95 2.89 -5.08
N ASP A 76 -12.04 3.46 -4.58
CA ASP A 76 -12.17 4.90 -4.36
C ASP A 76 -11.17 5.41 -3.32
N VAL A 77 -11.04 4.69 -2.19
CA VAL A 77 -9.99 5.00 -1.18
C VAL A 77 -8.60 4.88 -1.78
N VAL A 78 -8.34 3.78 -2.50
CA VAL A 78 -7.04 3.52 -3.09
C VAL A 78 -6.66 4.60 -4.12
N ALA A 79 -7.62 5.06 -4.91
CA ALA A 79 -7.39 6.11 -5.90
C ALA A 79 -6.93 7.41 -5.23
N ARG A 80 -7.66 7.86 -4.20
CA ARG A 80 -7.29 9.07 -3.45
C ARG A 80 -5.91 8.97 -2.80
N VAL A 81 -5.65 7.87 -2.09
CA VAL A 81 -4.32 7.64 -1.48
C VAL A 81 -3.21 7.61 -2.54
N ALA A 82 -3.48 7.03 -3.71
CA ALA A 82 -2.50 7.00 -4.78
C ALA A 82 -2.24 8.38 -5.37
N GLU A 83 -3.29 9.21 -5.54
CA GLU A 83 -3.19 10.60 -6.00
C GLU A 83 -2.36 11.44 -5.01
N GLU A 84 -2.66 11.36 -3.71
CA GLU A 84 -1.93 12.08 -2.67
C GLU A 84 -0.43 11.73 -2.67
N ILE A 85 -0.10 10.43 -2.74
CA ILE A 85 1.30 9.98 -2.81
C ILE A 85 2.00 10.54 -4.06
N ILE A 86 1.30 10.58 -5.20
CA ILE A 86 1.85 11.08 -6.47
C ILE A 86 2.07 12.59 -6.40
N GLU A 87 1.13 13.34 -5.84
CA GLU A 87 1.26 14.78 -5.61
C GLU A 87 2.43 15.09 -4.69
N LEU A 88 2.53 14.40 -3.54
CA LEU A 88 3.64 14.55 -2.62
C LEU A 88 4.98 14.21 -3.30
N ALA A 89 5.03 13.14 -4.09
CA ALA A 89 6.24 12.76 -4.81
C ALA A 89 6.64 13.82 -5.85
N GLY A 90 5.68 14.36 -6.61
CA GLY A 90 5.91 15.42 -7.57
C GLY A 90 6.41 16.72 -6.93
N GLN A 91 5.73 17.18 -5.87
CA GLN A 91 6.08 18.41 -5.15
C GLN A 91 7.50 18.36 -4.54
N ASN A 92 7.94 17.18 -4.12
CA ASN A 92 9.23 16.99 -3.45
C ASN A 92 10.31 16.42 -4.38
N ASN A 93 10.03 16.27 -5.69
CA ASN A 93 10.91 15.60 -6.65
C ASN A 93 11.43 14.25 -6.11
N ALA A 94 10.54 13.48 -5.49
CA ALA A 94 10.88 12.26 -4.76
C ALA A 94 10.56 11.01 -5.57
N ALA A 95 11.34 9.95 -5.32
CA ALA A 95 11.04 8.62 -5.83
C ALA A 95 10.02 7.89 -4.94
N ILE A 96 9.14 7.12 -5.56
CA ILE A 96 8.17 6.26 -4.88
C ILE A 96 8.76 4.87 -4.72
N VAL A 97 8.92 4.43 -3.47
CA VAL A 97 9.44 3.11 -3.12
C VAL A 97 8.36 2.33 -2.38
N ILE A 98 7.98 1.17 -2.91
CA ILE A 98 6.97 0.28 -2.32
C ILE A 98 7.68 -0.95 -1.76
N ASP A 99 7.48 -1.24 -0.48
CA ASP A 99 7.85 -2.52 0.11
C ASP A 99 6.94 -3.62 -0.44
N VAL A 100 7.49 -4.52 -1.26
CA VAL A 100 6.75 -5.65 -1.80
C VAL A 100 7.21 -6.96 -1.16
N MET A 101 6.24 -7.79 -0.79
CA MET A 101 6.51 -9.19 -0.47
C MET A 101 6.77 -9.96 -1.77
N ASP A 102 7.52 -11.06 -1.68
CA ASP A 102 7.66 -11.95 -2.82
C ASP A 102 6.27 -12.50 -3.25
N GLY A 103 6.13 -12.78 -4.54
CA GLY A 103 4.84 -13.18 -5.12
C GLY A 103 4.29 -14.49 -4.55
N LYS A 104 5.16 -15.43 -4.15
CA LYS A 104 4.76 -16.71 -3.58
C LYS A 104 4.18 -16.52 -2.19
N THR A 105 4.81 -15.71 -1.35
CA THR A 105 4.34 -15.29 -0.01
C THR A 105 3.06 -14.48 -0.11
N TYR A 106 2.94 -13.57 -1.08
CA TYR A 106 1.70 -12.82 -1.31
C TYR A 106 0.54 -13.75 -1.67
N ILE A 107 0.74 -14.67 -2.61
CA ILE A 107 -0.28 -15.64 -3.03
C ILE A 107 -0.62 -16.58 -1.87
N ALA A 108 0.39 -17.12 -1.20
CA ALA A 108 0.23 -17.98 -0.04
C ALA A 108 -0.61 -17.28 1.03
N ARG A 109 -0.27 -16.05 1.44
CA ARG A 109 -1.06 -15.30 2.43
C ARG A 109 -2.46 -14.91 1.96
N LYS A 110 -2.64 -14.68 0.67
CA LYS A 110 -3.96 -14.42 0.07
C LYS A 110 -4.84 -15.67 0.06
N GLN A 111 -4.22 -16.85 -0.05
CA GLN A 111 -4.87 -18.15 -0.20
C GLN A 111 -4.88 -18.99 1.08
N SER A 112 -4.07 -18.67 2.10
CA SER A 112 -3.77 -19.50 3.28
C SER A 112 -4.91 -19.65 4.27
N GLY A 113 -6.15 -19.34 3.88
CA GLY A 113 -7.30 -19.57 4.73
C GLY A 113 -7.28 -18.81 6.07
N GLU A 114 -6.38 -17.83 6.26
CA GLU A 114 -6.46 -16.87 7.38
C GLU A 114 -7.80 -16.12 7.25
N GLY A 115 -8.81 -16.68 7.90
CA GLY A 115 -10.21 -16.33 7.71
C GLY A 115 -10.51 -14.91 8.18
N GLY A 116 -11.41 -14.25 7.43
CA GLY A 116 -12.04 -13.00 7.84
C GLY A 116 -11.18 -11.76 7.63
N VAL A 117 -11.80 -10.71 7.07
CA VAL A 117 -11.35 -9.31 7.00
C VAL A 117 -9.98 -9.05 6.31
N LYS A 118 -8.90 -9.78 6.59
CA LYS A 118 -7.57 -9.55 6.02
C LYS A 118 -7.48 -9.81 4.51
N LYS A 119 -8.32 -10.70 3.95
CA LYS A 119 -8.30 -11.01 2.50
C LYS A 119 -8.50 -9.79 1.61
N HIS A 120 -9.35 -8.85 2.02
CA HIS A 120 -9.63 -7.65 1.22
C HIS A 120 -8.60 -6.54 1.40
N LEU A 121 -7.79 -6.57 2.47
CA LEU A 121 -6.61 -5.70 2.59
C LEU A 121 -5.64 -5.99 1.44
N TYR A 122 -5.45 -7.27 1.09
CA TYR A 122 -4.63 -7.64 -0.06
C TYR A 122 -5.19 -7.19 -1.41
N ASP A 123 -6.52 -7.08 -1.55
CA ASP A 123 -7.15 -6.53 -2.76
C ASP A 123 -6.90 -5.01 -2.85
N GLY A 124 -6.97 -4.29 -1.73
CA GLY A 124 -6.63 -2.86 -1.65
C GLY A 124 -5.16 -2.59 -1.94
N LEU A 125 -4.24 -3.31 -1.27
CA LEU A 125 -2.80 -3.21 -1.50
C LEU A 125 -2.42 -3.52 -2.95
N GLY A 126 -3.04 -4.54 -3.54
CA GLY A 126 -2.83 -4.90 -4.94
C GLY A 126 -3.31 -3.79 -5.91
N GLN A 127 -4.44 -3.16 -5.61
CA GLN A 127 -4.94 -2.02 -6.39
C GLN A 127 -4.03 -0.80 -6.22
N LEU A 128 -3.59 -0.49 -5.00
CA LEU A 128 -2.70 0.64 -4.71
C LEU A 128 -1.37 0.51 -5.44
N ARG A 129 -0.74 -0.66 -5.37
CA ARG A 129 0.50 -0.95 -6.12
C ARG A 129 0.34 -0.68 -7.62
N LYS A 130 -0.73 -1.22 -8.22
CA LYS A 130 -1.02 -1.05 -9.65
C LYS A 130 -1.32 0.41 -10.01
N GLY A 131 -2.10 1.09 -9.18
CA GLY A 131 -2.45 2.50 -9.33
C GLY A 131 -1.22 3.40 -9.29
N LEU A 132 -0.40 3.28 -8.24
CA LEU A 132 0.85 4.03 -8.08
C LEU A 132 1.82 3.77 -9.23
N LYS A 133 2.01 2.50 -9.63
CA LYS A 133 2.89 2.18 -10.77
C LYS A 133 2.42 2.85 -12.06
N LYS A 134 1.10 2.85 -12.31
CA LYS A 134 0.52 3.50 -13.48
C LYS A 134 0.71 5.01 -13.39
N LEU A 135 0.25 5.65 -12.32
CA LEU A 135 0.33 7.10 -12.15
C LEU A 135 1.78 7.59 -12.19
N ALA A 136 2.70 6.92 -11.48
CA ALA A 136 4.12 7.29 -11.51
C ALA A 136 4.68 7.27 -12.94
N LYS A 137 4.32 6.26 -13.75
CA LYS A 137 4.70 6.22 -15.17
C LYS A 137 4.12 7.40 -15.95
N TRP A 138 2.85 7.74 -15.73
CA TRP A 138 2.18 8.85 -16.40
C TRP A 138 2.82 10.21 -16.07
N TYR A 139 3.17 10.43 -14.80
CA TYR A 139 3.80 11.67 -14.34
C TYR A 139 5.33 11.67 -14.43
N GLY A 140 5.95 10.63 -15.00
CA GLY A 140 7.42 10.54 -15.13
C GLY A 140 8.18 10.39 -13.81
N LEU A 141 7.51 9.97 -12.73
CA LEU A 141 8.10 9.79 -11.41
C LEU A 141 8.84 8.45 -11.32
N GLN A 142 9.97 8.44 -10.58
CA GLN A 142 10.71 7.21 -10.33
C GLN A 142 9.90 6.28 -9.41
N TYR A 143 9.66 5.06 -9.87
CA TYR A 143 8.93 4.03 -9.11
C TYR A 143 9.77 2.77 -8.93
N ARG A 144 9.85 2.27 -7.69
CA ARG A 144 10.60 1.05 -7.34
C ARG A 144 9.80 0.16 -6.40
N GLU A 145 9.76 -1.12 -6.73
CA GLU A 145 9.27 -2.18 -5.85
C GLU A 145 10.49 -2.92 -5.29
N VAL A 146 10.67 -2.92 -3.97
CA VAL A 146 11.81 -3.58 -3.31
C VAL A 146 11.33 -4.29 -2.06
N ARG A 147 12.00 -5.37 -1.67
CA ARG A 147 11.76 -5.99 -0.36
C ARG A 147 12.61 -5.28 0.69
N LEU A 148 11.97 -4.75 1.72
CA LEU A 148 12.64 -4.09 2.83
C LEU A 148 12.64 -4.98 4.07
N TYR A 149 13.66 -4.81 4.91
CA TYR A 149 13.77 -5.54 6.17
C TYR A 149 12.92 -4.88 7.23
N SER A 150 12.14 -5.69 7.96
CA SER A 150 11.40 -5.24 9.15
C SER A 150 11.95 -5.81 10.45
N ALA A 151 12.95 -6.71 10.37
CA ALA A 151 13.50 -7.46 11.51
C ALA A 151 15.02 -7.35 11.64
N ILE A 152 15.65 -6.53 10.80
CA ILE A 152 17.10 -6.31 10.78
C ILE A 152 17.35 -4.84 11.11
N CYS A 153 18.30 -4.57 12.00
CA CYS A 153 18.60 -3.24 12.49
C CYS A 153 19.14 -2.35 11.35
N PRO A 154 18.48 -1.21 11.04
CA PRO A 154 18.94 -0.30 10.00
C PRO A 154 20.20 0.48 10.42
N ARG A 155 20.67 0.37 11.67
CA ARG A 155 21.95 0.96 12.10
C ARG A 155 23.11 -0.02 11.94
N CYS A 156 23.07 -1.14 12.65
CA CYS A 156 24.20 -2.08 12.75
C CYS A 156 24.03 -3.40 11.96
N GLY A 157 22.86 -3.67 11.37
CA GLY A 157 22.63 -4.90 10.60
C GLY A 157 22.35 -6.16 11.44
N ALA A 158 22.34 -6.07 12.77
CA ALA A 158 21.98 -7.20 13.64
C ALA A 158 20.49 -7.52 13.57
N LYS A 159 20.12 -8.78 13.86
CA LYS A 159 18.73 -9.19 14.03
C LYS A 159 18.10 -8.45 15.23
N MET A 160 16.85 -8.02 15.07
CA MET A 160 16.09 -7.31 16.09
C MET A 160 15.07 -8.23 16.76
N GLU A 161 14.69 -7.87 17.98
CA GLU A 161 13.65 -8.52 18.79
C GLU A 161 12.39 -7.67 18.77
N GLU A 162 11.22 -8.30 18.69
CA GLU A 162 9.92 -7.61 18.64
C GLU A 162 9.18 -7.78 19.97
N GLU A 163 8.78 -6.67 20.57
CA GLU A 163 7.86 -6.64 21.72
C GLU A 163 6.79 -5.56 21.49
N LYS A 164 5.50 -5.94 21.50
CA LYS A 164 4.36 -5.01 21.32
C LYS A 164 4.51 -4.05 20.11
N ARG A 165 4.97 -4.57 18.96
CA ARG A 165 5.30 -3.83 17.73
C ARG A 165 6.46 -2.85 17.82
N ILE A 166 7.22 -2.86 18.90
CA ILE A 166 8.49 -2.16 19.01
C ILE A 166 9.61 -3.15 18.67
N MET A 167 10.49 -2.73 17.76
CA MET A 167 11.66 -3.50 17.36
C MET A 167 12.86 -2.97 18.13
N ARG A 168 13.52 -3.82 18.92
CA ARG A 168 14.72 -3.47 19.67
C ARG A 168 15.93 -4.23 19.15
N CYS A 169 17.04 -3.53 18.98
CA CYS A 169 18.31 -4.13 18.58
C CYS A 169 19.16 -4.44 19.82
N PRO A 170 19.49 -5.71 20.10
CA PRO A 170 20.32 -6.06 21.25
C PRO A 170 21.78 -5.62 21.08
N ALA A 171 22.27 -5.45 19.85
CA ALA A 171 23.66 -5.13 19.58
C ALA A 171 24.01 -3.64 19.72
N CYS A 172 23.11 -2.73 19.37
CA CYS A 172 23.39 -1.28 19.38
C CYS A 172 22.34 -0.45 20.14
N GLY A 173 21.39 -1.09 20.81
CA GLY A 173 20.35 -0.43 21.61
C GLY A 173 19.28 0.36 20.82
N PHE A 174 19.35 0.39 19.49
CA PHE A 174 18.37 1.09 18.66
C PHE A 174 16.97 0.48 18.83
N SER A 175 15.96 1.35 18.95
CA SER A 175 14.56 0.95 19.13
C SER A 175 13.64 1.87 18.33
N ASP A 176 12.65 1.31 17.66
CA ASP A 176 11.62 2.06 16.93
C ASP A 176 10.37 1.20 16.74
N HIS A 177 9.27 1.82 16.30
CA HIS A 177 8.08 1.08 15.88
C HIS A 177 8.38 0.21 14.65
N ARG A 178 7.85 -1.01 14.61
CA ARG A 178 8.11 -2.00 13.57
C ARG A 178 7.86 -1.48 12.16
N ASP A 179 6.83 -0.67 11.97
CA ASP A 179 6.46 -0.15 10.66
C ASP A 179 7.41 0.96 10.18
N ASN A 180 8.21 1.56 11.09
CA ASN A 180 9.25 2.53 10.74
C ASN A 180 10.54 1.85 10.27
N ILE A 181 10.80 0.61 10.68
CA ILE A 181 12.05 -0.10 10.34
C ILE A 181 12.24 -0.23 8.81
N PRO A 182 11.25 -0.65 8.01
CA PRO A 182 11.37 -0.64 6.55
C PRO A 182 11.66 0.75 5.98
N LEU A 183 11.01 1.80 6.48
CA LEU A 183 11.22 3.18 6.01
C LEU A 183 12.67 3.64 6.23
N LEU A 184 13.24 3.32 7.40
CA LEU A 184 14.63 3.61 7.70
C LEU A 184 15.59 2.87 6.76
N TRP A 185 15.27 1.62 6.40
CA TRP A 185 16.02 0.88 5.38
C TRP A 185 15.91 1.51 3.99
N ALA A 186 14.72 1.95 3.57
CA ALA A 186 14.54 2.65 2.31
C ALA A 186 15.39 3.93 2.25
N LYS A 187 15.40 4.72 3.34
CA LYS A 187 16.22 5.92 3.46
C LYS A 187 17.72 5.60 3.40
N ARG A 188 18.18 4.61 4.18
CA ARG A 188 19.59 4.20 4.20
C ARG A 188 20.07 3.72 2.84
N ARG A 189 19.23 2.97 2.11
CA ARG A 189 19.57 2.35 0.83
C ARG A 189 19.07 3.14 -0.38
N TYR A 190 18.68 4.40 -0.20
CA TYR A 190 18.02 5.20 -1.24
C TYR A 190 18.78 5.17 -2.58
N TRP A 191 20.08 5.48 -2.54
CA TRP A 191 20.92 5.47 -3.73
C TRP A 191 21.03 4.09 -4.39
N GLU A 192 21.12 3.02 -3.61
CA GLU A 192 21.14 1.64 -4.14
C GLU A 192 19.82 1.27 -4.81
N ILE A 193 18.70 1.66 -4.20
CA ILE A 193 17.35 1.37 -4.69
C ILE A 193 17.10 2.07 -6.02
N LEU A 194 17.56 3.31 -6.18
CA LEU A 194 17.38 4.06 -7.43
C LEU A 194 18.33 3.59 -8.54
N ARG A 195 19.59 3.26 -8.20
CA ARG A 195 20.59 2.79 -9.18
C ARG A 195 20.26 1.43 -9.76
N LYS A 196 19.44 0.61 -9.11
CA LYS A 196 18.89 -0.60 -9.75
C LYS A 196 18.04 -0.17 -10.95
N GLN A 197 18.64 -0.32 -12.14
CA GLN A 197 17.97 -0.17 -13.42
C GLN A 197 16.73 -1.08 -13.44
N PRO A 198 15.58 -0.63 -13.97
CA PRO A 198 14.60 -1.59 -14.44
C PRO A 198 15.29 -2.43 -15.53
N ALA A 199 15.03 -3.74 -15.59
CA ALA A 199 15.56 -4.62 -16.64
C ALA A 199 15.05 -4.28 -18.07
N PHE A 200 14.51 -3.08 -18.29
CA PHE A 200 14.00 -2.58 -19.55
C PHE A 200 14.64 -1.22 -19.85
N SER A 201 15.94 -1.23 -20.14
CA SER A 201 16.59 -0.16 -20.90
C SER A 201 17.78 -0.74 -21.67
N SER A 202 17.48 -1.63 -22.58
CA SER A 202 18.32 -1.92 -23.74
C SER A 202 17.36 -1.97 -24.91
N LEU A 203 17.35 -0.93 -25.74
CA LEU A 203 16.76 -0.79 -27.09
C LEU A 203 16.34 0.67 -27.39
N VAL A 204 17.16 1.69 -27.07
CA VAL A 204 17.09 2.99 -27.77
C VAL A 204 18.50 3.61 -27.84
N ALA A 205 19.47 2.86 -28.34
CA ALA A 205 20.82 3.38 -28.57
C ALA A 205 21.47 2.76 -29.81
N ILE A 206 20.71 2.44 -30.86
CA ILE A 206 21.26 2.17 -32.19
C ILE A 206 20.23 2.60 -33.22
N THR A 207 20.27 3.88 -33.62
CA THR A 207 19.92 4.40 -34.95
C THR A 207 19.94 5.90 -34.82
N LEU A 208 21.05 6.54 -35.18
CA LEU A 208 21.16 7.91 -35.72
C LEU A 208 22.67 8.25 -35.84
N LEU A 209 23.41 7.42 -36.57
CA LEU A 209 24.73 7.74 -37.11
C LEU A 209 24.83 7.03 -38.47
N THR A 210 24.06 7.51 -39.44
CA THR A 210 24.35 7.47 -40.90
C THR A 210 23.24 8.22 -41.62
N SER A 211 23.44 9.51 -41.85
CA SER A 211 22.88 10.27 -42.99
C SER A 211 23.80 11.45 -43.24
#